data_AF-J2H199-F1
#
_entry.id   AF-J2H199-F1
#
_cell.length_a   1.000
_cell.length_b   1.000
_cell.length_c   1.000
_cell.angle_alpha   90.00
_cell.angle_beta   90.00
_cell.angle_gamma   90.00
#
_symmetry.space_group_name_H-M   'P 1'
#
loop_
_entity.id
_entity.type
_entity.pdbx_description
1 polymer ?
#
loop_
_entity_poly.entity_id
_entity_poly.type
_entity_poly.pdbx_seq_one_letter_code
_entity_poly.pdbx_strand_id
1 'polypeptide(L)'
;MVGEGGCVSAGKPWLKFYPRDWRGDQALRHVSLPARGLWIDMICIMYEATPYGHLTIGGQPVSEVALAKHAGTSVEEVQALLVELLAAEVCRRTRTGVLYSKRMLADHKRSVEGKKAKTLALAQAAENNHEKSPPSRVPTRPPYTQKPEARAKVEGPKAPSTLSDAKNDFIGPDEVRIAFLSAKGEEWVRSYIDRCGWQDLPCRALLAANSIALSEINQALRALARDKNPVTTGLTVIPKERAA
;
A
#
# COMPACT_ATOMS: atom_id res chain seq x y z
N MET A 1 -14.32 17.22 -39.05
CA MET A 1 -12.99 17.09 -38.43
C MET A 1 -13.09 15.95 -37.44
N VAL A 2 -12.58 14.79 -37.81
CA VAL A 2 -12.63 13.58 -36.97
C VAL A 2 -11.59 13.78 -35.86
N GLY A 3 -12.05 13.94 -34.63
CA GLY A 3 -11.18 13.97 -33.46
C GLY A 3 -10.57 12.60 -33.28
N GLU A 4 -9.26 12.50 -33.51
CA GLU A 4 -8.48 11.29 -33.24
C GLU A 4 -8.61 10.94 -31.75
N GLY A 5 -9.33 9.85 -31.48
CA GLY A 5 -9.41 9.25 -30.16
C GLY A 5 -8.02 8.79 -29.75
N GLY A 6 -7.39 9.57 -28.88
CA GLY A 6 -6.05 9.33 -28.36
C GLY A 6 -5.92 7.91 -27.84
N CYS A 7 -4.92 7.20 -28.37
CA CYS A 7 -4.49 5.89 -27.92
C CYS A 7 -4.27 5.90 -26.40
N VAL A 8 -5.18 5.27 -25.65
CA VAL A 8 -4.99 4.96 -24.24
C VAL A 8 -3.75 4.07 -24.17
N SER A 9 -2.63 4.63 -23.70
CA SER A 9 -1.36 3.90 -23.61
C SER A 9 -1.60 2.60 -22.85
N ALA A 10 -1.30 1.46 -23.49
CA ALA A 10 -1.45 0.14 -22.89
C ALA A 10 -0.77 0.12 -21.51
N GLY A 11 -1.60 0.22 -20.46
CA GLY A 11 -1.17 0.54 -19.11
C GLY A 11 -0.22 -0.51 -18.61
N LYS A 12 1.03 -0.12 -18.38
CA LYS A 12 1.95 -0.95 -17.63
C LYS A 12 1.36 -1.02 -16.21
N PRO A 13 1.06 -2.21 -15.63
CA PRO A 13 0.37 -2.27 -14.34
C PRO A 13 1.28 -2.01 -13.14
N TRP A 14 2.59 -1.85 -13.37
CA TRP A 14 3.58 -1.66 -12.31
C TRP A 14 4.80 -0.86 -12.78
N LEU A 15 5.29 0.02 -11.91
CA LEU A 15 6.55 0.74 -12.10
C LEU A 15 7.69 0.01 -11.39
N LYS A 16 8.87 -0.07 -12.03
CA LYS A 16 10.08 -0.57 -11.37
C LYS A 16 10.62 0.48 -10.40
N PHE A 17 10.51 0.23 -9.10
CA PHE A 17 11.03 1.11 -8.05
C PHE A 17 12.30 0.54 -7.41
N TYR A 18 13.33 1.36 -7.26
CA TYR A 18 14.59 0.98 -6.62
C TYR A 18 14.77 1.77 -5.31
N PRO A 19 14.46 1.19 -4.15
CA PRO A 19 14.57 1.88 -2.86
C PRO A 19 15.97 2.42 -2.57
N ARG A 20 17.02 1.71 -3.02
CA ARG A 20 18.42 2.16 -2.90
C ARG A 20 18.65 3.47 -3.62
N ASP A 21 18.20 3.59 -4.85
CA ASP A 21 18.39 4.80 -5.65
C ASP A 21 17.56 5.95 -5.08
N TRP A 22 16.31 5.67 -4.66
CA TRP A 22 15.47 6.67 -4.00
C TRP A 22 16.08 7.19 -2.69
N ARG A 23 16.69 6.31 -1.90
CA ARG A 23 17.39 6.69 -0.66
C ARG A 23 18.71 7.42 -0.94
N GLY A 24 19.44 7.02 -1.97
CA GLY A 24 20.77 7.54 -2.31
C GLY A 24 20.78 8.80 -3.18
N ASP A 25 19.63 9.22 -3.72
CA ASP A 25 19.52 10.44 -4.52
C ASP A 25 19.77 11.69 -3.66
N GLN A 26 20.96 12.28 -3.80
CA GLN A 26 21.38 13.43 -2.99
C GLN A 26 20.51 14.66 -3.25
N ALA A 27 20.11 14.92 -4.50
CA ALA A 27 19.26 16.05 -4.85
C ALA A 27 17.90 15.93 -4.15
N LEU A 28 17.33 14.73 -4.15
CA LEU A 28 16.07 14.47 -3.44
C LEU A 28 16.23 14.53 -1.90
N ARG A 29 17.44 14.37 -1.36
CA ARG A 29 17.71 14.53 0.09
C ARG A 29 17.90 15.99 0.50
N HIS A 30 18.16 16.89 -0.44
CA HIS A 30 18.31 18.32 -0.18
C HIS A 30 16.97 19.06 -0.11
N VAL A 31 15.90 18.43 -0.62
CA VAL A 31 14.55 19.00 -0.59
C VAL A 31 13.73 18.58 0.63
N SER A 32 12.74 19.39 0.97
CA SER A 32 11.81 19.22 2.07
C SER A 32 11.03 17.90 1.96
N LEU A 33 10.54 17.42 3.11
CA LEU A 33 9.71 16.21 3.15
C LEU A 33 8.44 16.31 2.27
N PRO A 34 7.66 17.42 2.30
CA PRO A 34 6.51 17.56 1.41
C PRO A 34 6.90 17.59 -0.08
N ALA A 35 8.03 18.21 -0.46
CA ALA A 35 8.51 18.19 -1.84
C ALA A 35 8.82 16.76 -2.32
N ARG A 36 9.40 15.92 -1.45
CA ARG A 36 9.61 14.49 -1.74
C ARG A 36 8.31 13.72 -1.95
N GLY A 37 7.28 14.04 -1.16
CA GLY A 37 5.94 13.49 -1.30
C GLY A 37 5.30 13.90 -2.63
N LEU A 38 5.29 15.20 -2.91
CA LEU A 38 4.78 15.72 -4.18
C LEU A 38 5.49 15.09 -5.39
N TRP A 39 6.79 14.87 -5.30
CA TRP A 39 7.55 14.26 -6.37
C TRP A 39 7.14 12.80 -6.67
N ILE A 40 6.83 11.99 -5.66
CA ILE A 40 6.38 10.61 -5.91
C ILE A 40 5.00 10.60 -6.58
N ASP A 41 4.09 11.50 -6.17
CA ASP A 41 2.77 11.63 -6.80
C ASP A 41 2.90 12.07 -8.26
N MET A 42 3.79 13.02 -8.54
CA MET A 42 4.12 13.44 -9.91
C MET A 42 4.67 12.29 -10.75
N ILE A 43 5.54 11.43 -10.20
CA ILE A 43 6.05 10.24 -10.90
C ILE A 43 4.91 9.29 -11.28
N CYS A 44 3.94 9.08 -10.38
CA CYS A 44 2.76 8.25 -10.66
C CYS A 44 1.93 8.82 -11.83
N ILE A 45 1.71 10.13 -11.87
CA ILE A 45 1.01 10.79 -12.99
C ILE A 45 1.82 10.64 -14.28
N MET A 46 3.12 10.95 -14.25
CA MET A 46 4.02 10.86 -15.41
C MET A 46 4.14 9.43 -15.97
N TYR A 47 3.86 8.43 -15.14
CA TYR A 47 3.92 7.03 -15.52
C TYR A 47 2.74 6.62 -16.40
N GLU A 48 1.55 7.17 -16.12
CA GLU A 48 0.34 7.00 -16.93
C GLU A 48 0.26 8.01 -18.08
N ALA A 49 1.07 9.06 -18.03
CA ALA A 49 1.08 10.13 -19.00
C ALA A 49 1.50 9.67 -20.41
N THR A 50 0.92 10.33 -21.42
CA THR A 50 1.34 10.27 -22.81
C THR A 50 1.63 11.70 -23.26
N PRO A 51 2.89 12.08 -23.50
CA PRO A 51 4.11 11.25 -23.59
C PRO A 51 4.68 10.79 -22.22
N TYR A 52 5.23 9.57 -22.19
CA TYR A 52 5.76 8.95 -20.97
C TYR A 52 6.83 9.81 -20.28
N GLY A 53 6.77 9.91 -18.95
CA GLY A 53 7.74 10.65 -18.14
C GLY A 53 7.58 12.17 -18.19
N HIS A 54 6.56 12.69 -18.86
CA HIS A 54 6.17 14.09 -18.87
C HIS A 54 4.92 14.29 -18.01
N LEU A 55 4.83 15.41 -17.31
CA LEU A 55 3.72 15.71 -16.43
C LEU A 55 2.53 16.22 -17.25
N THR A 56 1.82 15.29 -17.89
CA THR A 56 0.66 15.57 -18.73
C THR A 56 -0.49 14.64 -18.41
N ILE A 57 -1.72 15.17 -18.38
CA ILE A 57 -2.96 14.38 -18.27
C ILE A 57 -3.77 14.63 -19.55
N GLY A 58 -4.14 13.57 -20.27
CA GLY A 58 -4.85 13.69 -21.54
C GLY A 58 -4.08 14.48 -22.61
N GLY A 59 -2.75 14.44 -22.58
CA GLY A 59 -1.88 15.20 -23.50
C GLY A 59 -1.71 16.69 -23.15
N GLN A 60 -2.39 17.20 -22.12
CA GLN A 60 -2.24 18.57 -21.66
C GLN A 60 -1.30 18.66 -20.45
N PRO A 61 -0.48 19.73 -20.33
CA PRO A 61 0.35 19.95 -19.15
C PRO A 61 -0.51 20.01 -17.88
N VAL A 62 -0.09 19.33 -16.82
CA VAL A 62 -0.84 19.38 -15.55
C VAL A 62 -0.67 20.75 -14.92
N SER A 63 -1.79 21.42 -14.62
CA SER A 63 -1.79 22.70 -13.93
C SER A 63 -1.48 22.54 -12.44
N GLU A 64 -0.96 23.59 -11.83
CA GLU A 64 -0.67 23.62 -10.39
C GLU A 64 -1.93 23.42 -9.54
N VAL A 65 -3.09 23.89 -10.02
CA VAL A 65 -4.40 23.64 -9.40
C VAL A 65 -4.77 22.15 -9.42
N ALA A 66 -4.48 21.45 -10.52
CA ALA A 66 -4.72 20.00 -10.59
C ALA A 66 -3.75 19.22 -9.70
N LEU A 67 -2.48 19.65 -9.63
CA LEU A 67 -1.50 19.08 -8.70
C LEU A 67 -1.90 19.27 -7.24
N ALA A 68 -2.40 20.46 -6.88
CA ALA A 68 -2.90 20.76 -5.53
C ALA A 68 -4.04 19.81 -5.12
N LYS A 69 -4.95 19.51 -6.06
CA LYS A 69 -6.02 18.51 -5.84
C LYS A 69 -5.48 17.09 -5.70
N HIS A 70 -4.46 16.71 -6.46
CA HIS A 70 -3.84 15.39 -6.35
C HIS A 70 -3.07 15.20 -5.03
N ALA A 71 -2.32 16.23 -4.62
CA ALA A 71 -1.51 16.19 -3.40
C ALA A 71 -2.30 16.57 -2.13
N GLY A 72 -3.55 17.06 -2.26
CA GLY A 72 -4.41 17.41 -1.11
C GLY A 72 -3.93 18.62 -0.31
N THR A 73 -3.36 19.63 -0.99
CA THR A 73 -2.64 20.78 -0.42
C THR A 73 -3.08 22.07 -1.14
N SER A 74 -2.65 23.24 -0.68
CA SER A 74 -2.97 24.51 -1.36
C SER A 74 -2.13 24.70 -2.64
N VAL A 75 -2.61 25.55 -3.55
CA VAL A 75 -1.86 25.89 -4.78
C VAL A 75 -0.55 26.61 -4.45
N GLU A 76 -0.58 27.47 -3.43
CA GLU A 76 0.58 28.22 -2.94
C GLU A 76 1.67 27.28 -2.41
N GLU A 77 1.27 26.26 -1.65
CA GLU A 77 2.17 25.21 -1.18
C GLU A 77 2.79 24.45 -2.36
N VAL A 78 1.98 24.00 -3.33
CA VAL A 78 2.50 23.34 -4.53
C VAL A 78 3.50 24.22 -5.29
N GLN A 79 3.21 25.51 -5.46
CA GLN A 79 4.13 26.45 -6.12
C GLN A 79 5.47 26.53 -5.39
N ALA A 80 5.46 26.67 -4.06
CA ALA A 80 6.68 26.69 -3.26
C ALA A 80 7.48 25.38 -3.39
N LEU A 81 6.80 24.23 -3.33
CA LEU A 81 7.44 22.92 -3.48
C LEU A 81 8.01 22.70 -4.88
N LEU A 82 7.33 23.18 -5.94
CA LEU A 82 7.83 23.10 -7.31
C LEU A 82 9.09 23.94 -7.51
N VAL A 83 9.18 25.12 -6.88
CA VAL A 83 10.41 25.94 -6.91
C VAL A 83 11.57 25.19 -6.28
N GLU A 84 11.34 24.55 -5.13
CA GLU A 84 12.35 23.75 -4.43
C GLU A 84 12.83 22.56 -5.29
N LEU A 85 11.90 21.81 -5.89
CA LEU A 85 12.22 20.67 -6.76
C LEU A 85 13.01 21.07 -8.01
N LEU A 86 12.70 22.23 -8.58
CA LEU A 86 13.42 22.78 -9.74
C LEU A 86 14.81 23.27 -9.35
N ALA A 87 14.94 23.93 -8.19
CA ALA A 87 16.23 24.38 -7.67
C ALA A 87 17.18 23.21 -7.38
N ALA A 88 16.64 22.08 -6.91
CA ALA A 88 17.41 20.85 -6.68
C ALA A 88 17.66 20.02 -7.95
N GLU A 89 17.23 20.47 -9.14
CA GLU A 89 17.34 19.75 -10.42
C GLU A 89 16.70 18.33 -10.45
N VAL A 90 15.81 18.03 -9.51
CA VAL A 90 15.09 16.73 -9.45
C VAL A 90 14.15 16.60 -10.64
N CYS A 91 13.46 17.69 -10.98
CA CYS A 91 12.62 17.81 -12.17
C CYS A 91 13.18 18.87 -13.12
N ARG A 92 12.83 18.77 -14.41
CA ARG A 92 13.26 19.73 -15.43
C ARG A 92 12.06 20.22 -16.23
N ARG A 93 12.15 21.43 -16.78
CA ARG A 93 11.13 22.00 -17.68
C ARG A 93 11.55 21.83 -19.14
N THR A 94 10.60 21.45 -19.98
CA THR A 94 10.74 21.47 -21.44
C THR A 94 10.63 22.91 -21.94
N ARG A 95 11.03 23.19 -23.18
CA ARG A 95 10.81 24.51 -23.83
C ARG A 95 9.33 24.94 -23.84
N THR A 96 8.42 23.97 -23.83
CA THR A 96 6.96 24.17 -23.77
C THR A 96 6.43 24.41 -22.34
N GLY A 97 7.30 24.42 -21.33
CA GLY A 97 6.93 24.60 -19.92
C GLY A 97 6.51 23.32 -19.18
N VAL A 98 6.46 22.16 -19.85
CA VAL A 98 6.06 20.89 -19.24
C VAL A 98 7.19 20.31 -18.38
N LEU A 99 6.86 19.96 -17.13
CA LEU A 99 7.77 19.26 -16.22
C LEU A 99 7.98 17.81 -16.65
N TYR A 100 9.19 17.30 -16.55
CA TYR A 100 9.51 15.92 -16.87
C TYR A 100 10.60 15.35 -15.96
N SER A 101 10.63 14.01 -15.89
CA SER A 101 11.66 13.26 -15.17
C SER A 101 12.72 12.72 -16.12
N LYS A 102 13.95 13.26 -16.05
CA LYS A 102 15.09 12.81 -16.86
C LYS A 102 15.34 11.30 -16.72
N ARG A 103 15.20 10.77 -15.49
CA ARG A 103 15.38 9.36 -15.20
C ARG A 103 14.34 8.49 -15.91
N MET A 104 13.06 8.86 -15.84
CA MET A 104 12.00 8.11 -16.52
C MET A 104 12.21 8.08 -18.03
N LEU A 105 12.63 9.20 -18.63
CA LEU A 105 12.94 9.27 -20.05
C LEU A 105 14.12 8.36 -20.43
N ALA A 106 15.19 8.38 -19.64
CA ALA A 106 16.36 7.52 -19.87
C ALA A 106 16.03 6.04 -19.71
N ASP A 107 15.29 5.67 -18.67
CA ASP A 107 14.87 4.29 -18.43
C ASP A 107 13.88 3.81 -19.50
N HIS A 108 12.98 4.69 -19.96
CA HIS A 108 12.08 4.40 -21.08
C HIS A 108 12.86 4.15 -22.37
N LYS A 109 13.83 5.01 -22.69
CA LYS A 109 14.70 4.87 -23.86
C LYS A 109 15.44 3.53 -23.83
N ARG A 110 16.12 3.21 -22.71
CA ARG A 110 16.80 1.92 -22.50
C ARG A 110 15.86 0.73 -22.64
N SER A 111 14.63 0.84 -22.11
CA SER A 111 13.62 -0.21 -22.22
C SER A 111 13.18 -0.43 -23.67
N VAL A 112 12.94 0.64 -24.43
CA VAL A 112 12.57 0.56 -25.85
C VAL A 112 13.72 -0.04 -26.68
N GLU A 113 14.95 0.42 -26.46
CA GLU A 113 16.14 -0.11 -27.14
C GLU A 113 16.36 -1.59 -26.82
N GLY A 114 16.28 -1.98 -25.53
CA GLY A 114 16.40 -3.37 -25.10
C GLY A 114 15.31 -4.27 -25.68
N LYS A 115 14.07 -3.80 -25.78
CA LYS A 115 12.99 -4.52 -26.46
C LYS A 115 13.30 -4.73 -27.94
N LYS A 116 13.71 -3.68 -28.65
CA LYS A 116 14.09 -3.76 -30.07
C LYS A 116 15.24 -4.75 -30.29
N ALA A 117 16.31 -4.64 -29.50
CA ALA A 117 17.46 -5.54 -29.58
C ALA A 117 17.06 -7.00 -29.32
N LYS A 118 16.20 -7.26 -28.32
CA LYS A 118 15.70 -8.61 -28.04
C LYS A 118 14.84 -9.15 -29.19
N THR A 119 13.96 -8.34 -29.77
CA THR A 119 13.15 -8.75 -30.92
C THR A 119 14.03 -9.11 -32.12
N LEU A 120 15.06 -8.30 -32.40
CA LEU A 120 16.01 -8.58 -33.48
C LEU A 120 16.80 -9.88 -33.23
N ALA A 121 17.31 -10.08 -32.02
CA ALA A 121 18.03 -11.30 -31.65
C ALA A 121 17.15 -12.56 -31.78
N LEU A 122 15.87 -12.46 -31.40
CA LEU A 122 14.92 -13.56 -31.57
C LEU A 122 14.63 -13.87 -33.05
N ALA A 123 14.53 -12.85 -33.90
CA ALA A 123 14.37 -13.02 -35.35
C ALA A 123 15.59 -13.72 -35.98
N GLN A 124 16.80 -13.25 -35.68
CA GLN A 124 18.05 -13.87 -36.16
C GLN A 124 18.21 -15.32 -35.68
N ALA A 125 17.82 -15.61 -34.43
CA ALA A 125 17.84 -16.97 -33.90
C ALA A 125 16.83 -17.91 -34.58
N ALA A 126 15.71 -17.36 -35.08
CA ALA A 126 14.73 -18.12 -35.86
C ALA A 126 15.27 -18.46 -37.25
N GLU A 127 16.03 -17.56 -37.88
CA GLU A 127 16.66 -17.75 -39.19
C GLU A 127 17.81 -18.78 -39.13
N ASN A 128 18.61 -18.78 -38.06
CA ASN A 128 19.75 -19.70 -37.87
C ASN A 128 19.34 -21.12 -37.42
N ASN A 129 18.04 -21.44 -37.38
CA ASN A 129 17.51 -22.68 -36.83
C ASN A 129 17.57 -23.87 -37.82
N HIS A 130 18.26 -23.72 -38.95
CA HIS A 130 18.40 -24.78 -39.97
C HIS A 130 19.44 -25.86 -39.61
N GLU A 131 20.32 -25.63 -38.62
CA GLU A 131 21.30 -26.61 -38.16
C GLU A 131 21.38 -26.58 -36.63
N LYS A 132 20.53 -27.33 -35.94
CA LYS A 132 20.73 -27.62 -34.52
C LYS A 132 21.20 -29.05 -34.35
N SER A 133 22.52 -29.22 -34.17
CA SER A 133 23.09 -30.44 -33.60
C SER A 133 22.47 -30.72 -32.23
N PRO A 134 22.17 -31.98 -31.89
CA PRO A 134 21.54 -32.33 -30.63
C PRO A 134 22.40 -31.86 -29.45
N PRO A 135 21.78 -31.50 -28.31
CA PRO A 135 22.52 -31.03 -27.13
C PRO A 135 23.52 -32.10 -26.71
N SER A 136 24.81 -31.74 -26.65
CA SER A 136 25.92 -32.64 -26.29
C SER A 136 25.80 -33.24 -24.87
N ARG A 137 24.89 -32.72 -24.04
CA ARG A 137 24.65 -33.19 -22.67
C ARG A 137 23.16 -33.40 -22.47
N VAL A 138 22.78 -34.65 -22.20
CA VAL A 138 21.44 -35.00 -21.73
C VAL A 138 21.25 -34.38 -20.34
N PRO A 139 20.16 -33.64 -20.08
CA PRO A 139 19.88 -33.10 -18.76
C PRO A 139 19.76 -34.24 -17.74
N THR A 140 20.66 -34.30 -16.76
CA THR A 140 20.63 -35.35 -15.70
C THR A 140 19.52 -35.12 -14.68
N ARG A 141 18.83 -33.97 -14.73
CA ARG A 141 17.77 -33.60 -13.81
C ARG A 141 16.60 -33.01 -14.61
N PRO A 142 15.35 -33.30 -14.24
CA PRO A 142 14.21 -32.62 -14.84
C PRO A 142 14.35 -31.10 -14.59
N PRO A 143 14.00 -30.25 -15.59
CA PRO A 143 14.03 -28.81 -15.39
C PRO A 143 13.14 -28.44 -14.21
N TYR A 144 13.69 -27.70 -13.25
CA TYR A 144 12.91 -27.11 -12.17
C TYR A 144 12.08 -25.95 -12.76
N THR A 145 10.97 -26.29 -13.39
CA THR A 145 9.94 -25.32 -13.75
C THR A 145 9.26 -24.91 -12.44
N GLN A 146 9.51 -23.70 -11.95
CA GLN A 146 8.47 -23.04 -11.17
C GLN A 146 7.24 -23.04 -12.08
N LYS A 147 6.22 -23.82 -11.71
CA LYS A 147 4.92 -23.73 -12.37
C LYS A 147 4.53 -22.25 -12.23
N PRO A 148 4.38 -21.48 -13.33
CA PRO A 148 3.73 -20.20 -13.20
C PRO A 148 2.37 -20.54 -12.61
N GLU A 149 2.08 -20.03 -11.41
CA GLU A 149 0.73 -20.09 -10.89
C GLU A 149 -0.13 -19.51 -12.00
N ALA A 150 -0.90 -20.38 -12.66
CA ALA A 150 -1.97 -19.91 -13.49
C ALA A 150 -2.72 -18.96 -12.57
N ARG A 151 -2.80 -17.69 -12.97
CA ARG A 151 -3.91 -16.86 -12.52
C ARG A 151 -5.15 -17.50 -13.14
N ALA A 152 -5.51 -18.67 -12.61
CA ALA A 152 -6.80 -19.25 -12.78
C ALA A 152 -7.71 -18.11 -12.38
N LYS A 153 -8.59 -17.72 -13.30
CA LYS A 153 -9.88 -17.22 -12.85
C LYS A 153 -10.42 -18.37 -12.02
N VAL A 154 -10.16 -18.33 -10.72
CA VAL A 154 -10.97 -19.05 -9.77
C VAL A 154 -12.33 -18.44 -10.01
N GLU A 155 -13.18 -19.14 -10.76
CA GLU A 155 -14.61 -18.95 -10.59
C GLU A 155 -14.80 -19.17 -9.10
N GLY A 156 -14.97 -18.05 -8.38
CA GLY A 156 -15.21 -18.09 -6.95
C GLY A 156 -16.33 -19.09 -6.70
N PRO A 157 -16.31 -19.80 -5.56
CA PRO A 157 -17.37 -20.74 -5.25
C PRO A 157 -18.71 -20.06 -5.51
N LYS A 158 -19.51 -20.65 -6.42
CA LYS A 158 -20.89 -20.18 -6.65
C LYS A 158 -21.51 -20.09 -5.27
N ALA A 159 -21.99 -18.90 -4.91
CA ALA A 159 -22.63 -18.68 -3.63
C ALA A 159 -23.66 -19.81 -3.42
N PRO A 160 -23.61 -20.55 -2.31
CA PRO A 160 -24.61 -21.56 -2.05
C PRO A 160 -25.98 -20.87 -2.03
N SER A 161 -26.83 -21.25 -2.97
CA SER A 161 -28.16 -20.68 -3.19
C SER A 161 -29.18 -21.09 -2.12
N THR A 162 -28.75 -21.83 -1.09
CA THR A 162 -29.61 -22.31 -0.01
C THR A 162 -28.84 -22.36 1.30
N LEU A 163 -29.39 -21.70 2.32
CA LEU A 163 -28.84 -21.47 3.66
C LEU A 163 -28.72 -22.72 4.56
N SER A 164 -29.01 -23.94 4.07
CA SER A 164 -29.27 -25.08 4.96
C SER A 164 -28.09 -26.03 5.22
N ASP A 165 -27.07 -26.11 4.35
CA ASP A 165 -26.17 -27.28 4.38
C ASP A 165 -24.67 -26.97 4.33
N ALA A 166 -24.24 -25.91 5.03
CA ALA A 166 -22.82 -25.70 5.29
C ALA A 166 -22.42 -26.44 6.59
N LYS A 167 -21.70 -27.55 6.46
CA LYS A 167 -20.94 -28.14 7.56
C LYS A 167 -20.01 -27.06 8.13
N ASN A 168 -20.04 -26.91 9.46
CA ASN A 168 -19.27 -25.92 10.23
C ASN A 168 -17.76 -26.20 10.13
N ASP A 169 -17.10 -25.75 9.08
CA ASP A 169 -15.65 -25.89 8.92
C ASP A 169 -14.94 -24.64 9.50
N PHE A 170 -15.08 -24.42 10.81
CA PHE A 170 -14.25 -23.42 11.49
C PHE A 170 -12.80 -23.93 11.58
N ILE A 171 -11.86 -23.18 11.01
CA ILE A 171 -10.45 -23.59 10.86
C ILE A 171 -9.59 -23.27 12.12
N GLY A 172 -10.19 -22.73 13.19
CA GLY A 172 -9.49 -22.33 14.42
C GLY A 172 -9.75 -23.22 15.65
N PRO A 173 -9.19 -22.87 16.82
CA PRO A 173 -9.45 -23.55 18.09
C PRO A 173 -10.92 -23.41 18.51
N ASP A 174 -11.59 -24.53 18.77
CA ASP A 174 -13.04 -24.59 19.08
C ASP A 174 -13.44 -23.68 20.26
N GLU A 175 -12.55 -23.51 21.24
CA GLU A 175 -12.74 -22.63 22.39
C GLU A 175 -13.02 -21.16 22.00
N VAL A 176 -12.37 -20.66 20.96
CA VAL A 176 -12.55 -19.29 20.47
C VAL A 176 -13.94 -19.16 19.83
N ARG A 177 -14.32 -20.15 19.01
CA ARG A 177 -15.64 -20.19 18.38
C ARG A 177 -16.75 -20.24 19.43
N ILE A 178 -16.60 -21.06 20.48
CA ILE A 178 -17.57 -21.18 21.58
C ILE A 178 -17.70 -19.86 22.34
N ALA A 179 -16.59 -19.17 22.62
CA ALA A 179 -16.63 -17.88 23.30
C ALA A 179 -17.42 -16.83 22.47
N PHE A 180 -17.19 -16.75 21.16
CA PHE A 180 -17.94 -15.85 20.29
C PHE A 180 -19.39 -16.28 20.07
N LEU A 181 -19.67 -17.59 20.02
CA LEU A 181 -21.04 -18.11 19.95
C LEU A 181 -21.85 -17.66 21.17
N SER A 182 -21.27 -17.76 22.36
CA SER A 182 -21.89 -17.32 23.61
C SER A 182 -22.11 -15.80 23.65
N ALA A 183 -21.15 -15.02 23.15
CA ALA A 183 -21.19 -13.56 23.24
C ALA A 183 -22.04 -12.88 22.14
N LYS A 184 -22.11 -13.45 20.93
CA LYS A 184 -22.65 -12.79 19.73
C LYS A 184 -23.70 -13.61 18.96
N GLY A 185 -23.88 -14.88 19.31
CA GLY A 185 -24.86 -15.75 18.67
C GLY A 185 -24.39 -16.37 17.36
N GLU A 186 -25.10 -17.42 16.94
CA GLU A 186 -24.69 -18.30 15.84
C GLU A 186 -24.67 -17.61 14.47
N GLU A 187 -25.61 -16.72 14.19
CA GLU A 187 -25.65 -16.00 12.91
C GLU A 187 -24.43 -15.10 12.72
N TRP A 188 -23.99 -14.42 13.78
CA TRP A 188 -22.84 -13.53 13.73
C TRP A 188 -21.55 -14.33 13.51
N VAL A 189 -21.40 -15.45 14.23
CA VAL A 189 -20.22 -16.33 14.13
C VAL A 189 -20.12 -16.97 12.74
N ARG A 190 -21.23 -17.52 12.21
CA ARG A 190 -21.24 -18.07 10.83
C ARG A 190 -20.92 -17.02 9.78
N SER A 191 -21.36 -15.78 10.00
CA SER A 191 -21.15 -14.71 9.03
C SER A 191 -19.73 -14.19 9.01
N TYR A 192 -19.12 -14.03 10.19
CA TYR A 192 -17.87 -13.31 10.36
C TYR A 192 -16.71 -14.24 10.72
N ILE A 193 -16.87 -15.07 11.76
CA ILE A 193 -15.81 -15.95 12.27
C ILE A 193 -15.53 -17.11 11.30
N ASP A 194 -16.57 -17.79 10.81
CA ASP A 194 -16.39 -19.00 9.98
C ASP A 194 -15.91 -18.73 8.56
N ARG A 195 -16.20 -17.53 8.04
CA ARG A 195 -15.70 -17.07 6.74
C ARG A 195 -14.31 -16.46 6.82
N CYS A 196 -13.89 -16.00 8.01
CA CYS A 196 -12.56 -15.48 8.22
C CYS A 196 -11.57 -16.63 8.36
N GLY A 197 -10.89 -16.95 7.26
CA GLY A 197 -9.65 -17.72 7.30
C GLY A 197 -8.70 -17.09 8.30
N TRP A 198 -8.07 -17.92 9.13
CA TRP A 198 -7.18 -17.59 10.25
C TRP A 198 -5.90 -16.80 9.87
N GLN A 199 -5.92 -16.03 8.79
CA GLN A 199 -4.90 -15.09 8.34
C GLN A 199 -5.26 -13.63 8.66
N ASP A 200 -6.52 -13.34 9.00
CA ASP A 200 -7.02 -12.00 9.34
C ASP A 200 -7.58 -11.90 10.77
N LEU A 201 -7.05 -12.67 11.73
CA LEU A 201 -7.11 -12.24 13.13
C LEU A 201 -6.02 -11.18 13.30
N PRO A 202 -6.31 -9.87 13.23
CA PRO A 202 -5.27 -8.91 13.47
C PRO A 202 -4.75 -9.13 14.88
N CYS A 203 -3.43 -9.00 15.07
CA CYS A 203 -2.78 -8.86 16.37
C CYS A 203 -3.39 -7.74 17.27
N ARG A 204 -4.44 -7.05 16.81
CA ARG A 204 -5.30 -6.12 17.52
C ARG A 204 -6.29 -6.77 18.50
N ALA A 205 -6.55 -8.08 18.41
CA ALA A 205 -7.38 -8.78 19.41
C ALA A 205 -6.58 -9.27 20.64
N LEU A 206 -5.25 -9.13 20.63
CA LEU A 206 -4.37 -9.61 21.72
C LEU A 206 -3.58 -8.51 22.45
N LEU A 207 -3.94 -7.23 22.29
CA LEU A 207 -3.53 -6.17 23.23
C LEU A 207 -4.73 -5.28 23.58
N ALA A 208 -5.01 -5.20 24.87
CA ALA A 208 -6.17 -4.61 25.51
C ALA A 208 -6.36 -3.10 25.25
N ALA A 209 -7.63 -2.68 25.14
CA ALA A 209 -8.24 -1.56 25.86
C ALA A 209 -9.52 -1.11 25.11
N ASN A 210 -10.60 -1.89 25.20
CA ASN A 210 -11.91 -1.31 24.89
C ASN A 210 -12.21 -0.31 26.03
N SER A 211 -12.43 0.96 25.71
CA SER A 211 -12.63 2.05 26.70
C SER A 211 -13.71 1.71 27.75
N ILE A 212 -14.67 0.87 27.35
CA ILE A 212 -15.74 0.33 28.19
C ILE A 212 -15.16 -0.58 29.29
N ALA A 213 -14.28 -1.53 28.96
CA ALA A 213 -13.68 -2.45 29.94
C ALA A 213 -12.77 -1.72 30.95
N LEU A 214 -12.03 -0.69 30.50
CA LEU A 214 -11.27 0.17 31.42
C LEU A 214 -12.18 0.99 32.33
N SER A 215 -13.34 1.43 31.85
CA SER A 215 -14.29 2.17 32.69
C SER A 215 -14.91 1.29 33.78
N GLU A 216 -15.24 0.04 33.46
CA GLU A 216 -15.78 -0.95 34.40
C GLU A 216 -14.75 -1.37 35.44
N ILE A 217 -13.50 -1.61 35.02
CA ILE A 217 -12.38 -1.91 35.93
C ILE A 217 -12.10 -0.72 36.86
N ASN A 218 -12.10 0.51 36.34
CA ASN A 218 -11.91 1.71 37.16
C ASN A 218 -13.08 1.96 38.13
N GLN A 219 -14.30 1.61 37.74
CA GLN A 219 -15.48 1.72 38.59
C GLN A 219 -15.46 0.66 39.71
N ALA A 220 -15.07 -0.58 39.38
CA ALA A 220 -14.88 -1.66 40.36
C ALA A 220 -13.74 -1.36 41.35
N LEU A 221 -12.61 -0.81 40.88
CA LEU A 221 -11.51 -0.37 41.75
C LEU A 221 -11.92 0.76 42.70
N ARG A 222 -12.74 1.72 42.24
CA ARG A 222 -13.28 2.78 43.09
C ARG A 222 -14.30 2.27 44.12
N ALA A 223 -15.07 1.25 43.79
CA ALA A 223 -15.99 0.60 44.73
C ALA A 223 -15.21 -0.15 45.83
N LEU A 224 -14.17 -0.90 45.47
CA LEU A 224 -13.28 -1.57 46.42
C LEU A 224 -12.49 -0.58 47.29
N ALA A 225 -12.12 0.59 46.76
CA ALA A 225 -11.47 1.65 47.53
C ALA A 225 -12.40 2.31 48.56
N ARG A 226 -13.73 2.28 48.35
CA ARG A 226 -14.72 2.75 49.33
C ARG A 226 -14.98 1.73 50.44
N ASP A 227 -14.90 0.44 50.12
CA ASP A 227 -15.07 -0.66 51.09
C ASP A 227 -13.87 -0.83 52.03
N LYS A 228 -12.67 -0.39 51.61
CA LYS A 228 -11.43 -0.47 52.42
C LYS A 228 -11.21 0.69 53.39
N ASN A 229 -12.23 1.51 53.67
CA ASN A 229 -12.14 2.53 54.71
C ASN A 229 -13.00 2.11 55.94
N PRO A 230 -12.56 1.12 56.75
CA PRO A 230 -13.20 0.88 58.02
C PRO A 230 -12.91 2.06 58.96
N VAL A 231 -13.99 2.67 59.43
CA VAL A 231 -14.02 3.60 60.55
C VAL A 231 -13.34 2.98 61.77
N THR A 232 -12.24 3.57 62.22
CA THR A 232 -11.66 3.52 63.57
C THR A 232 -10.45 4.47 63.54
N THR A 233 -10.16 5.36 64.49
CA THR A 233 -10.54 5.54 65.89
C THR A 233 -10.18 6.99 66.25
N GLY A 234 -10.91 7.62 67.18
CA GLY A 234 -10.62 8.97 67.62
C GLY A 234 -9.24 9.13 68.28
N LEU A 235 -8.68 10.34 68.17
CA LEU A 235 -7.74 10.89 69.13
C LEU A 235 -7.82 12.43 69.11
N THR A 236 -8.40 12.94 70.19
CA THR A 236 -8.23 14.24 70.86
C THR A 236 -7.44 15.35 70.15
N VAL A 237 -8.14 16.45 69.84
CA VAL A 237 -7.54 17.74 69.47
C VAL A 237 -7.11 18.47 70.75
N ILE A 238 -5.82 18.73 70.91
CA ILE A 238 -5.27 19.69 71.89
C ILE A 238 -5.23 21.07 71.21
N PRO A 239 -5.84 22.14 71.78
CA PRO A 239 -5.77 23.47 71.17
C PRO A 239 -4.38 24.10 71.39
N LYS A 240 -3.81 24.64 70.31
CA LYS A 240 -2.52 25.33 70.32
C LYS A 240 -2.77 26.82 70.58
N GLU A 241 -2.58 27.23 71.82
CA GLU A 241 -2.46 28.62 72.23
C GLU A 241 -1.08 29.15 71.79
N ARG A 242 -1.05 30.27 71.07
CA ARG A 242 -0.15 31.42 71.31
C ARG A 242 -0.25 32.44 70.18
N ALA A 243 -0.92 33.55 70.52
CA ALA A 243 -0.57 34.86 70.02
C ALA A 243 0.54 35.43 70.92
N ALA A 244 1.61 35.93 70.30
CA ALA A 244 2.46 37.02 70.77
C ALA A 244 3.30 37.48 69.57
#